data_AF-A0A9R1UFI7-F1
#
_entry.id   AF-A0A9R1UFI7-F1
#
_cell.length_a   1.000
_cell.length_b   1.000
_cell.length_c   1.000
_cell.angle_alpha   90.00
_cell.angle_beta   90.00
_cell.angle_gamma   90.00
#
_symmetry.space_group_name_H-M   'P 1'
#
loop_
_entity.id
_entity.type
_entity.pdbx_description
1 polymer ?
#
loop_
_entity_poly.entity_id
_entity_poly.type
_entity_poly.pdbx_seq_one_letter_code
_entity_poly.pdbx_strand_id
1 'polypeptide(L)'
;MLCGLALKGVILARNVRMQCHTSDRTGHMFINEVLNGHPKWCYEMFRLHVPVFGQLCIDLATNYGLQQTRNISIEESVGIFLMTLDHGCSSESETIMMMFPNIY
;
A
#
# COMPACT_ATOMS: atom_id res chain seq x y z
N MET A 1 -35.35 -2.24 -22.63
CA MET A 1 -35.12 -1.76 -21.26
C MET A 1 -34.37 -2.76 -20.35
N LEU A 2 -33.99 -3.97 -20.82
CA LEU A 2 -33.37 -5.03 -19.98
C LEU A 2 -31.82 -4.98 -19.90
N CYS A 3 -31.13 -4.25 -20.78
CA CYS A 3 -29.66 -4.20 -20.79
C CYS A 3 -29.06 -3.38 -19.61
N GLY A 4 -29.79 -2.35 -19.13
CA GLY A 4 -29.32 -1.50 -18.04
C GLY A 4 -29.34 -2.16 -16.66
N LEU A 5 -30.26 -3.09 -16.41
CA LEU A 5 -30.36 -3.83 -15.15
C LEU A 5 -29.23 -4.86 -14.99
N ALA A 6 -28.85 -5.52 -16.09
CA ALA A 6 -27.74 -6.46 -16.10
C ALA A 6 -26.41 -5.77 -15.76
N LEU A 7 -26.17 -4.56 -16.29
CA LEU A 7 -24.99 -3.76 -15.94
C LEU A 7 -25.00 -3.34 -14.47
N LYS A 8 -26.13 -2.89 -13.92
CA LYS A 8 -26.23 -2.56 -12.48
C LYS A 8 -25.99 -3.78 -11.59
N GLY A 9 -26.50 -4.95 -11.98
CA GLY A 9 -26.30 -6.21 -11.26
C GLY A 9 -24.84 -6.68 -11.27
N VAL A 10 -24.15 -6.54 -12.40
CA VAL A 10 -22.71 -6.88 -12.53
C VAL A 10 -21.81 -5.87 -11.80
N ILE A 11 -22.17 -4.58 -11.77
CA ILE A 11 -21.46 -3.55 -11.00
C ILE A 11 -21.60 -3.80 -9.49
N LEU A 12 -22.79 -4.20 -9.02
CA LEU A 12 -23.01 -4.50 -7.60
C LEU A 12 -22.27 -5.77 -7.17
N ALA A 13 -22.27 -6.82 -8.00
CA ALA A 13 -21.55 -8.06 -7.72
C ALA A 13 -20.02 -7.87 -7.63
N ARG A 14 -19.45 -6.94 -8.41
CA ARG A 14 -18.02 -6.58 -8.32
C ARG A 14 -17.62 -5.92 -7.00
N ASN A 15 -18.57 -5.38 -6.22
CA ASN A 15 -18.32 -4.77 -4.93
C ASN A 15 -18.48 -5.72 -3.73
N VAL A 16 -18.87 -6.98 -3.97
CA VAL A 16 -18.89 -8.03 -2.92
C VAL A 16 -17.62 -8.89 -3.06
N ARG A 17 -16.45 -8.25 -3.09
CA ARG A 17 -15.28 -8.90 -2.48
C ARG A 17 -15.44 -8.64 -1.00
N MET A 18 -15.87 -9.66 -0.28
CA MET A 18 -15.83 -9.68 1.18
C MET A 18 -14.41 -9.30 1.59
N GLN A 19 -14.23 -8.06 2.06
CA GLN A 19 -13.00 -7.65 2.71
C GLN A 19 -12.96 -8.39 4.04
N CYS A 20 -12.45 -9.62 4.03
CA CYS A 20 -12.03 -10.26 5.27
C CYS A 20 -10.73 -9.60 5.70
N HIS A 21 -10.84 -8.43 6.32
CA HIS A 21 -9.76 -7.88 7.12
C HIS A 21 -10.35 -7.29 8.39
N THR A 22 -10.32 -8.09 9.44
CA THR A 22 -10.57 -7.66 10.82
C THR A 22 -9.26 -7.34 11.53
N SER A 23 -8.19 -7.00 10.81
CA SER A 23 -7.00 -6.43 11.44
C SER A 23 -7.12 -4.91 11.37
N ASP A 24 -7.06 -4.26 12.53
CA ASP A 24 -7.29 -2.82 12.72
C ASP A 24 -6.17 -1.93 12.14
N ARG A 25 -5.27 -2.46 11.30
CA ARG A 25 -4.06 -1.78 10.83
C ARG A 25 -3.98 -1.80 9.31
N THR A 26 -4.45 -0.72 8.69
CA THR A 26 -4.37 -0.50 7.24
C THR A 26 -2.95 -0.09 6.81
N GLY A 27 -2.61 -0.24 5.53
CA GLY A 27 -1.34 0.23 4.95
C GLY A 27 -1.03 1.70 5.28
N HIS A 28 -2.03 2.58 5.19
CA HIS A 28 -1.92 3.98 5.58
C HIS A 28 -1.55 4.17 7.05
N MET A 29 -2.19 3.40 7.96
CA MET A 29 -1.85 3.46 9.38
C MET A 29 -0.42 2.99 9.64
N PHE A 30 0.03 1.96 8.94
CA PHE A 30 1.42 1.50 9.02
C PHE A 30 2.40 2.57 8.53
N ILE A 31 2.20 3.14 7.34
CA ILE A 31 3.06 4.22 6.83
C ILE A 31 3.08 5.40 7.80
N ASN A 32 1.93 5.82 8.31
CA ASN A 32 1.84 6.90 9.28
C ASN A 32 2.60 6.59 10.57
N GLU A 33 2.51 5.36 11.07
CA GLU A 33 3.27 4.90 12.24
C GLU A 33 4.77 4.96 11.96
N VAL A 34 5.23 4.40 10.84
CA VAL A 34 6.66 4.36 10.50
C VAL A 34 7.27 5.75 10.32
N LEU A 35 6.52 6.69 9.72
CA LEU A 35 7.01 8.05 9.43
C LEU A 35 6.87 9.00 10.62
N ASN A 36 5.78 8.92 11.39
CA ASN A 36 5.45 9.88 12.44
C ASN A 36 5.63 9.34 13.87
N GLY A 37 5.91 8.04 14.01
CA GLY A 37 6.13 7.39 15.29
C GLY A 37 7.55 7.57 15.81
N HIS A 38 8.19 6.47 16.23
CA HIS A 38 9.54 6.55 16.78
C HIS A 38 10.56 6.93 15.68
N PRO A 39 11.50 7.87 15.92
CA PRO A 39 12.43 8.35 14.89
C PRO A 39 13.31 7.28 14.22
N LYS A 40 13.45 6.11 14.83
CA LYS A 40 14.21 4.97 14.28
C LYS A 40 13.38 4.07 13.36
N TRP A 41 12.05 4.10 13.44
CA TRP A 41 11.21 3.12 12.74
C TRP A 41 11.34 3.19 11.23
N CYS A 42 11.39 4.39 10.64
CA CYS A 42 11.65 4.54 9.20
C CYS A 42 12.98 3.91 8.79
N TYR A 43 14.03 4.05 9.61
CA TYR A 43 15.33 3.44 9.32
C TYR A 43 15.31 1.92 9.52
N GLU A 44 14.62 1.44 10.56
CA GLU A 44 14.49 0.01 10.84
C GLU A 44 13.68 -0.71 9.75
N MET A 45 12.65 -0.07 9.19
CA MET A 45 11.75 -0.68 8.22
C MET A 45 12.14 -0.46 6.76
N PHE A 46 12.68 0.71 6.44
CA PHE A 46 12.98 1.07 5.05
C PHE A 46 14.47 1.27 4.79
N ARG A 47 15.33 1.15 5.81
CA ARG A 47 16.77 1.51 5.76
C ARG A 47 17.02 2.96 5.32
N LEU A 48 16.00 3.81 5.44
CA LEU A 48 16.04 5.22 5.08
C LEU A 48 15.59 6.09 6.26
N HIS A 49 16.15 7.29 6.37
CA HIS A 49 15.59 8.31 7.26
C HIS A 49 14.36 8.96 6.62
N VAL A 50 13.42 9.43 7.44
CA VAL A 50 12.15 10.03 6.99
C VAL A 50 12.33 11.10 5.89
N PRO A 51 13.28 12.04 5.97
CA PRO A 51 13.47 13.02 4.90
C PRO A 51 13.90 12.40 3.57
N VAL A 52 14.74 11.35 3.62
CA VAL A 52 15.23 10.65 2.44
C VAL A 52 14.11 9.82 1.81
N PHE A 53 13.30 9.15 2.63
CA PHE A 53 12.10 8.45 2.17
C PHE A 53 11.12 9.40 1.47
N GLY A 54 10.86 10.57 2.05
CA GLY A 54 9.98 11.57 1.45
C GLY A 54 10.52 12.11 0.12
N GLN A 55 11.83 12.38 0.03
CA GLN A 55 12.46 12.78 -1.23
C GLN A 55 12.37 11.69 -2.30
N LEU A 56 12.56 10.42 -1.93
CA LEU A 56 12.38 9.31 -2.86
C LEU A 56 10.95 9.23 -3.39
N CYS A 57 9.94 9.43 -2.53
CA CYS A 57 8.54 9.47 -2.95
C CYS A 57 8.26 10.59 -3.96
N ILE A 58 8.78 11.80 -3.70
CA ILE A 58 8.64 12.95 -4.60
C ILE A 58 9.35 12.67 -5.93
N ASP A 59 10.58 12.17 -5.89
CA ASP A 59 11.38 11.88 -7.08
C ASP A 59 10.71 10.84 -7.97
N LEU A 60 10.23 9.74 -7.38
CA LEU A 60 9.52 8.69 -8.11
C LEU A 60 8.21 9.21 -8.73
N ALA A 61 7.46 10.05 -8.02
CA ALA A 61 6.22 10.62 -8.54
C ALA A 61 6.46 11.64 -9.67
N THR A 62 7.48 12.48 -9.54
CA THR A 62 7.74 13.60 -10.46
C THR A 62 8.55 13.21 -11.68
N ASN A 63 9.59 12.39 -11.49
CA ASN A 63 10.57 12.08 -12.52
C ASN A 63 10.39 10.68 -13.15
N TYR A 64 9.78 9.75 -12.42
CA TYR A 64 9.62 8.36 -12.87
C TYR A 64 8.16 7.95 -13.12
N GLY A 65 7.22 8.87 -12.95
CA GLY A 65 5.81 8.67 -13.30
C GLY A 65 5.05 7.74 -12.35
N LEU A 66 5.53 7.54 -11.12
CA LEU A 66 4.78 6.81 -10.11
C LEU A 66 3.50 7.56 -9.76
N GLN A 67 2.35 6.90 -9.87
CA GLN A 67 1.04 7.47 -9.59
C GLN A 67 0.35 6.70 -8.48
N GLN A 68 -0.30 7.43 -7.57
CA GLN A 68 -1.20 6.82 -6.59
C GLN A 68 -2.39 6.18 -7.31
N THR A 69 -2.93 5.13 -6.72
CA THR A 69 -4.17 4.50 -7.17
C THR A 69 -5.34 4.96 -6.29
N ARG A 70 -6.54 4.40 -6.51
CA ARG A 70 -7.70 4.64 -5.64
C ARG A 70 -7.46 4.19 -4.19
N ASN A 71 -6.57 3.22 -3.97
CA ASN A 71 -6.45 2.51 -2.70
C ASN A 71 -5.02 2.44 -2.15
N ILE A 72 -4.03 2.95 -2.89
CA ILE A 72 -2.62 2.88 -2.53
C ILE A 72 -1.98 4.24 -2.83
N SER A 73 -1.43 4.89 -1.82
CA SER A 73 -0.67 6.15 -1.93
C SER A 73 0.74 5.90 -2.46
N ILE A 74 1.43 6.97 -2.84
CA ILE A 74 2.84 6.90 -3.27
C ILE A 74 3.71 6.31 -2.16
N GLU A 75 3.52 6.77 -0.92
CA GLU A 75 4.27 6.30 0.25
C GLU A 75 4.00 4.83 0.55
N GLU A 76 2.76 4.37 0.40
CA GLU A 76 2.43 2.95 0.55
C GLU A 76 3.14 2.12 -0.53
N SER A 77 3.09 2.54 -1.80
CA SER A 77 3.79 1.86 -2.90
C SER A 77 5.30 1.79 -2.68
N VAL A 78 5.93 2.90 -2.28
CA VAL A 78 7.38 2.97 -2.03
C VAL A 78 7.75 2.16 -0.79
N GLY A 79 6.95 2.21 0.27
CA GLY A 79 7.14 1.40 1.48
C GLY A 79 7.11 -0.09 1.19
N ILE A 80 6.11 -0.56 0.43
CA ILE A 80 6.02 -1.96 -0.04
C ILE A 80 7.28 -2.35 -0.81
N PHE A 81 7.71 -1.51 -1.76
CA PHE A 81 8.89 -1.78 -2.57
C PHE A 81 10.15 -1.95 -1.71
N LEU A 82 10.40 -1.02 -0.79
CA LEU A 82 11.59 -1.07 0.08
C LEU A 82 11.57 -2.27 1.02
N MET A 83 10.42 -2.59 1.63
CA MET A 83 10.29 -3.78 2.47
C MET A 83 10.49 -5.07 1.66
N THR A 84 9.96 -5.12 0.43
CA THR A 84 10.16 -6.27 -0.45
C THR A 84 11.64 -6.50 -0.79
N LEU A 85 12.41 -5.42 -0.94
CA LEU A 85 13.85 -5.48 -1.20
C LEU A 85 14.68 -5.85 0.04
N ASP A 86 14.34 -5.33 1.23
CA ASP A 86 15.09 -5.61 2.48
C ASP A 86 14.89 -7.05 2.98
N HIS A 87 13.68 -7.60 2.83
CA HIS A 87 13.27 -8.87 3.46
C HIS A 87 13.37 -10.13 2.57
N GLY A 88 13.93 -10.04 1.36
CA GLY A 88 14.38 -11.20 0.58
C GLY A 88 13.41 -12.40 0.51
N CYS A 89 12.23 -12.22 -0.09
CA CYS A 89 11.29 -13.26 -0.58
C CYS A 89 10.95 -14.47 0.34
N SER A 90 11.24 -14.44 1.65
CA SER A 90 11.11 -15.61 2.52
C SER A 90 10.26 -15.29 3.74
N SER A 91 9.08 -15.92 3.83
CA SER A 91 8.11 -15.89 4.96
C SER A 91 7.43 -14.57 5.36
N GLU A 92 8.08 -13.40 5.30
CA GLU A 92 7.49 -12.11 5.73
C GLU A 92 6.62 -11.45 4.63
N SER A 93 6.63 -12.01 3.42
CA SER A 93 5.72 -11.62 2.34
C SER A 93 4.27 -11.69 2.78
N GLU A 94 3.88 -12.67 3.61
CA GLU A 94 2.50 -12.77 4.11
C GLU A 94 2.10 -11.56 4.97
N THR A 95 3.02 -10.98 5.77
CA THR A 95 2.75 -9.75 6.54
C THR A 95 2.60 -8.53 5.62
N ILE A 96 3.41 -8.45 4.57
CA ILE A 96 3.26 -7.42 3.53
C ILE A 96 1.92 -7.59 2.80
N MET A 97 1.51 -8.83 2.45
CA MET A 97 0.19 -9.12 1.87
C MET A 97 -0.94 -8.71 2.81
N MET A 98 -0.78 -8.94 4.13
CA MET A 98 -1.79 -8.60 5.14
C MET A 98 -1.90 -7.08 5.36
N MET A 99 -0.80 -6.32 5.27
CA MET A 99 -0.86 -4.85 5.35
C MET A 99 -1.34 -4.20 4.05
N PHE A 100 -1.09 -4.84 2.91
CA PHE A 100 -1.40 -4.32 1.59
C PHE A 100 -2.14 -5.38 0.74
N PRO A 101 -3.43 -5.66 0.98
CA PRO A 101 -4.14 -6.73 0.27
C PRO A 101 -4.61 -6.36 -1.15
N ASN A 102 -4.46 -5.10 -1.58
CA ASN A 102 -4.98 -4.60 -2.87
C ASN A 102 -3.95 -4.63 -4.02
N ILE A 103 -2.81 -5.32 -3.86
CA ILE A 103 -1.72 -5.35 -4.85
C ILE A 103 -1.87 -6.45 -5.93
N TYR A 104 -2.98 -7.22 -5.94
CA TYR A 104 -3.25 -8.31 -6.89
C TYR A 104 -4.68 -8.28 -7.49
#